data_AF-A0A0A1U535-F1
#
_entry.id   AF-A0A0A1U535-F1
#
_cell.length_a   1.000
_cell.length_b   1.000
_cell.length_c   1.000
_cell.angle_alpha   90.00
_cell.angle_beta   90.00
_cell.angle_gamma   90.00
#
_symmetry.space_group_name_H-M   'P 1'
#
loop_
_entity.id
_entity.type
_entity.pdbx_description
1 polymer ?
#
loop_
_entity_poly.entity_id
_entity_poly.type
_entity_poly.pdbx_seq_one_letter_code
_entity_poly.pdbx_strand_id
1 'polypeptide(L)'
;MKTGHNVNASKKKLSDGKLLKFISCDIKQHKITSVNVKTVLAIDNILTFTPSLQILTNLNTLDLSYNKITQITNDFGSLTSLTYLNLSNNKITSFTNLSQLVTLKSLILSFNQIDAIPLEQISKLTSLSELDLSWNKLEEFDYDCLAPLRSIEKLNVCGNRITTILHMNPIYLKDFWTPFSQVIPSCILPHLYLGSVQASVKSSLREFEIEGVLSIGTKPLYVSKKVEYYFIDCGDMPSDTISPYFLPAFDFIDKFVSTERNVLVHCVQGVSRSASLVVAYLMKKNSLPLEDALQRVKEKRTCASPNSGFLEQLSQYKP
;
A
#
# COMPACT_ATOMS: atom_id res chain seq x y z
N MET A 1 18.70 -44.25 -20.86
CA MET A 1 17.48 -43.43 -20.79
C MET A 1 17.11 -43.21 -19.32
N LYS A 2 17.45 -42.05 -18.74
CA LYS A 2 17.07 -41.72 -17.36
C LYS A 2 15.74 -40.97 -17.40
N THR A 3 14.68 -41.61 -16.93
CA THR A 3 13.33 -41.06 -16.82
C THR A 3 13.29 -40.06 -15.66
N GLY A 4 13.47 -38.76 -15.96
CA GLY A 4 13.33 -37.69 -14.98
C GLY A 4 11.94 -37.69 -14.36
N HIS A 5 11.85 -37.89 -13.05
CA HIS A 5 10.58 -37.86 -12.32
C HIS A 5 10.15 -36.41 -12.11
N ASN A 6 9.09 -36.01 -12.81
CA ASN A 6 8.50 -34.68 -12.73
C ASN A 6 7.54 -34.64 -11.53
N VAL A 7 7.97 -34.08 -10.39
CA VAL A 7 7.10 -33.96 -9.22
C VAL A 7 6.20 -32.73 -9.38
N ASN A 8 5.00 -32.95 -9.91
CA ASN A 8 3.96 -31.92 -9.95
C ASN A 8 3.30 -31.83 -8.56
N ALA A 9 3.88 -31.03 -7.65
CA ALA A 9 3.33 -30.80 -6.30
C ALA A 9 2.17 -29.78 -6.31
N SER A 10 1.35 -29.75 -7.36
CA SER A 10 0.16 -28.91 -7.38
C SER A 10 -0.86 -29.48 -6.39
N LYS A 11 -1.06 -28.76 -5.27
CA LYS A 11 -2.06 -29.00 -4.20
C LYS A 11 -1.65 -29.98 -3.09
N LYS A 12 -0.54 -29.75 -2.41
CA LYS A 12 -0.32 -30.35 -1.08
C LYS A 12 -0.07 -29.27 -0.03
N LYS A 13 -1.07 -29.04 0.83
CA LYS A 13 -0.95 -28.29 2.08
C LYS A 13 -0.15 -29.18 3.05
N LEU A 14 1.18 -29.15 2.95
CA LEU A 14 2.06 -29.94 3.81
C LEU A 14 2.54 -29.05 4.94
N SER A 15 2.09 -29.35 6.16
CA SER A 15 2.65 -28.75 7.36
C SER A 15 4.10 -29.22 7.55
N ASP A 16 4.95 -28.22 7.80
CA ASP A 16 6.31 -28.23 8.35
C ASP A 16 7.35 -29.17 7.76
N GLY A 17 8.43 -28.56 7.23
CA GLY A 17 9.78 -29.13 7.09
C GLY A 17 9.93 -30.37 6.19
N LYS A 18 8.83 -31.06 5.88
CA LYS A 18 8.78 -32.29 5.09
C LYS A 18 8.97 -31.97 3.61
N LEU A 19 8.43 -30.87 3.09
CA LEU A 19 8.66 -30.50 1.70
C LEU A 19 10.14 -30.17 1.45
N LEU A 20 10.75 -29.31 2.27
CA LEU A 20 12.17 -28.99 2.16
C LEU A 20 13.08 -30.18 2.47
N LYS A 21 12.77 -31.03 3.47
CA LYS A 21 13.52 -32.28 3.71
C LYS A 21 13.34 -33.29 2.56
N PHE A 22 12.15 -33.42 1.99
CA PHE A 22 11.85 -34.32 0.87
C PHE A 22 12.57 -33.87 -0.41
N ILE A 23 12.40 -32.59 -0.77
CA ILE A 23 13.10 -31.95 -1.89
C ILE A 23 14.63 -32.02 -1.67
N SER A 24 15.14 -31.67 -0.48
CA SER A 24 16.58 -31.74 -0.16
C SER A 24 17.13 -33.18 -0.17
N CYS A 25 16.37 -34.18 0.29
CA CYS A 25 16.81 -35.58 0.31
C CYS A 25 16.87 -36.17 -1.11
N ASP A 26 15.87 -35.94 -1.95
CA ASP A 26 15.83 -36.46 -3.33
C ASP A 26 16.83 -35.75 -4.25
N ILE A 27 17.11 -34.46 -4.00
CA ILE A 27 18.18 -33.71 -4.66
C ILE A 27 19.56 -34.22 -4.25
N LYS A 28 19.82 -34.42 -2.95
CA LYS A 28 21.10 -34.96 -2.44
C LYS A 28 21.41 -36.35 -2.99
N GLN A 29 20.38 -37.11 -3.36
CA GLN A 29 20.51 -38.43 -3.99
C GLN A 29 20.66 -38.37 -5.53
N HIS A 30 20.79 -37.17 -6.13
CA HIS A 30 20.86 -36.94 -7.59
C HIS A 30 19.71 -37.57 -8.39
N LYS A 31 18.54 -37.78 -7.76
CA LYS A 31 17.37 -38.42 -8.40
C LYS A 31 16.46 -37.43 -9.11
N ILE A 32 16.57 -36.14 -8.79
CA ILE A 32 15.75 -35.07 -9.37
C ILE A 32 16.69 -33.98 -9.93
N THR A 33 16.64 -33.77 -11.25
CA THR A 33 17.44 -32.75 -11.97
C THR A 33 16.68 -31.46 -12.23
N SER A 34 15.36 -31.44 -12.02
CA SER A 34 14.51 -30.25 -12.08
C SER A 34 13.26 -30.45 -11.22
N VAL A 35 12.89 -29.43 -10.44
CA VAL A 35 11.67 -29.42 -9.62
C VAL A 35 10.75 -28.35 -10.19
N ASN A 36 9.72 -28.75 -10.94
CA ASN A 36 8.65 -27.85 -11.40
C ASN A 36 7.58 -27.73 -10.31
N VAL A 37 7.91 -27.02 -9.24
CA VAL A 37 6.92 -26.68 -8.21
C VAL A 37 6.29 -25.37 -8.60
N LYS A 38 5.02 -25.42 -9.00
CA LYS A 38 4.23 -24.21 -9.33
C LYS A 38 3.91 -23.35 -8.10
N THR A 39 4.03 -23.88 -6.88
CA THR A 39 3.81 -23.14 -5.62
C THR A 39 4.46 -23.90 -4.45
N VAL A 40 5.41 -23.29 -3.75
CA VAL A 40 5.80 -23.71 -2.38
C VAL A 40 4.94 -22.88 -1.42
N LEU A 41 4.37 -23.49 -0.38
CA LEU A 41 3.72 -22.80 0.74
C LEU A 41 4.45 -23.23 2.01
N ALA A 42 5.22 -22.34 2.62
CA ALA A 42 5.73 -22.52 3.97
C ALA A 42 4.88 -21.64 4.90
N ILE A 43 4.43 -22.17 6.03
CA ILE A 43 3.80 -21.39 7.10
C ILE A 43 4.60 -21.72 8.36
N ASP A 44 4.91 -20.73 9.18
CA ASP A 44 5.52 -20.86 10.53
C ASP A 44 7.01 -21.21 10.70
N ASN A 45 7.86 -21.09 9.66
CA ASN A 45 9.27 -21.45 9.80
C ASN A 45 10.24 -20.25 9.93
N ILE A 46 11.25 -20.39 10.81
CA ILE A 46 12.51 -19.65 10.73
C ILE A 46 13.28 -20.31 9.59
N LEU A 47 13.11 -19.81 8.36
CA LEU A 47 13.84 -20.31 7.21
C LEU A 47 15.26 -19.75 7.25
N THR A 48 16.18 -20.44 7.93
CA THR A 48 17.59 -20.38 7.55
C THR A 48 17.70 -21.08 6.20
N PHE A 49 17.76 -20.31 5.11
CA PHE A 49 18.03 -20.82 3.77
C PHE A 49 19.40 -21.51 3.79
N THR A 50 19.38 -22.84 3.86
CA THR A 50 20.54 -23.66 3.52
C THR A 50 20.75 -23.60 1.99
N PRO A 51 21.91 -24.02 1.43
CA PRO A 51 22.30 -23.85 0.01
C PRO A 51 21.42 -24.52 -1.07
N SER A 52 20.18 -24.89 -0.73
CA SER A 52 19.25 -25.73 -1.47
C SER A 52 18.31 -24.96 -2.40
N LEU A 53 18.35 -23.62 -2.44
CA LEU A 53 17.59 -22.85 -3.44
C LEU A 53 18.29 -22.80 -4.80
N GLN A 54 19.62 -22.92 -4.83
CA GLN A 54 20.46 -22.77 -6.03
C GLN A 54 20.15 -23.76 -7.16
N ILE A 55 19.49 -24.86 -6.81
CA ILE A 55 19.09 -25.95 -7.70
C ILE A 55 17.68 -25.76 -8.27
N LEU A 56 16.91 -24.79 -7.77
CA LEU A 56 15.52 -24.53 -8.16
C LEU A 56 15.45 -23.45 -9.25
N THR A 57 16.41 -23.43 -10.18
CA THR A 57 16.58 -22.38 -11.20
C THR A 57 15.38 -22.22 -12.14
N ASN A 58 14.53 -23.25 -12.26
CA ASN A 58 13.30 -23.26 -13.08
C ASN A 58 12.03 -22.89 -12.29
N LEU A 59 12.15 -22.49 -11.02
CA LEU A 59 11.01 -22.12 -10.18
C LEU A 59 10.37 -20.82 -10.70
N ASN A 60 9.07 -20.86 -11.00
CA ASN A 60 8.35 -19.71 -11.57
C ASN A 60 7.58 -18.90 -10.52
N THR A 61 7.12 -19.54 -9.45
CA THR A 61 6.25 -18.95 -8.43
C THR A 61 6.65 -19.46 -7.06
N LEU A 62 6.93 -18.55 -6.14
CA LEU A 62 7.37 -18.84 -4.79
C LEU A 62 6.51 -18.04 -3.81
N ASP A 63 5.80 -18.74 -2.91
CA ASP A 63 5.04 -18.11 -1.83
C ASP A 63 5.61 -18.53 -0.48
N LEU A 64 6.17 -17.55 0.21
CA LEU A 64 6.77 -17.64 1.53
C LEU A 64 6.06 -16.70 2.50
N SER A 65 4.80 -16.35 2.22
CA SER A 65 4.00 -15.52 3.11
C SER A 65 3.74 -16.20 4.46
N TYR A 66 3.49 -15.41 5.51
CA TYR A 66 3.20 -15.90 6.86
C TYR A 66 4.31 -16.79 7.45
N ASN A 67 5.56 -16.32 7.35
CA ASN A 67 6.72 -16.95 7.98
C ASN A 67 7.43 -15.99 8.95
N LYS A 68 8.61 -16.39 9.43
CA LYS A 68 9.46 -15.61 10.33
C LYS A 68 10.75 -15.17 9.64
N ILE A 69 10.72 -14.98 8.32
CA ILE A 69 11.88 -14.56 7.54
C ILE A 69 12.26 -13.14 7.96
N THR A 70 13.51 -12.95 8.35
CA THR A 70 14.05 -11.64 8.74
C THR A 70 14.88 -10.98 7.66
N GLN A 71 15.41 -11.77 6.71
CA GLN A 71 16.30 -11.28 5.64
C GLN A 71 16.12 -12.10 4.36
N ILE A 72 16.28 -11.44 3.22
CA ILE A 72 16.42 -12.08 1.90
C ILE A 72 17.90 -12.34 1.66
N THR A 73 18.30 -13.62 1.58
CA THR A 73 19.71 -14.01 1.38
C THR A 73 20.09 -14.04 -0.10
N ASN A 74 21.39 -14.08 -0.40
CA ASN A 74 21.93 -14.17 -1.76
C ASN A 74 21.41 -15.38 -2.55
N ASP A 75 20.95 -16.42 -1.85
CA ASP A 75 20.43 -17.63 -2.50
C ASP A 75 19.18 -17.36 -3.34
N PHE A 76 18.39 -16.32 -3.03
CA PHE A 76 17.26 -15.91 -3.88
C PHE A 76 17.71 -15.53 -5.30
N GLY A 77 18.91 -14.96 -5.46
CA GLY A 77 19.43 -14.56 -6.76
C GLY A 77 19.60 -15.72 -7.75
N SER A 78 19.61 -16.96 -7.27
CA SER A 78 19.68 -18.16 -8.11
C SER A 78 18.36 -18.54 -8.77
N LEU A 79 17.22 -18.00 -8.31
CA LEU A 79 15.88 -18.30 -8.81
C LEU A 79 15.54 -17.48 -10.07
N THR A 80 16.43 -17.49 -11.05
CA THR A 80 16.40 -16.57 -12.21
C THR A 80 15.20 -16.72 -13.14
N SER A 81 14.41 -17.80 -13.01
CA SER A 81 13.14 -17.97 -13.75
C SER A 81 11.91 -17.50 -12.96
N LEU A 82 12.08 -16.92 -11.77
CA LEU A 82 10.97 -16.55 -10.91
C LEU A 82 10.19 -15.37 -11.51
N THR A 83 8.87 -15.52 -11.59
CA THR A 83 7.94 -14.50 -12.09
C THR A 83 7.03 -13.97 -10.99
N TYR A 84 6.82 -14.73 -9.92
CA TYR A 84 6.02 -14.34 -8.76
C TYR A 84 6.74 -14.70 -7.46
N LEU A 85 6.88 -13.72 -6.57
CA LEU A 85 7.44 -13.89 -5.23
C LEU A 85 6.53 -13.22 -4.19
N ASN A 86 5.96 -14.01 -3.30
CA ASN A 86 5.21 -13.52 -2.15
C ASN A 86 6.00 -13.78 -0.86
N LEU A 87 6.34 -12.71 -0.15
CA LEU A 87 7.05 -12.68 1.12
C LEU A 87 6.24 -11.90 2.17
N SER A 88 4.94 -11.70 1.96
CA SER A 88 4.10 -10.94 2.89
C SER A 88 4.00 -11.57 4.28
N ASN A 89 3.69 -10.78 5.31
CA ASN A 89 3.54 -11.26 6.69
C ASN A 89 4.80 -11.98 7.19
N ASN A 90 5.95 -11.31 7.08
CA ASN A 90 7.25 -11.76 7.58
C ASN A 90 7.86 -10.69 8.51
N LYS A 91 9.17 -10.78 8.79
CA LYS A 91 9.93 -9.83 9.61
C LYS A 91 11.08 -9.21 8.82
N ILE A 92 10.94 -9.10 7.50
CA ILE A 92 11.98 -8.61 6.61
C ILE A 92 12.19 -7.12 6.85
N THR A 93 13.44 -6.70 7.07
CA THR A 93 13.81 -5.29 7.24
C THR A 93 14.36 -4.66 5.97
N SER A 94 14.83 -5.46 5.01
CA SER A 94 15.32 -4.99 3.72
C SER A 94 15.21 -6.10 2.67
N PHE A 95 14.96 -5.74 1.42
CA PHE A 95 14.82 -6.67 0.30
C PHE A 95 16.00 -6.63 -0.67
N THR A 96 17.22 -6.62 -0.12
CA THR A 96 18.44 -6.79 -0.89
C THR A 96 18.53 -8.19 -1.51
N ASN A 97 19.41 -8.34 -2.51
CA ASN A 97 19.71 -9.63 -3.17
C ASN A 97 18.65 -10.17 -4.15
N LEU A 98 17.70 -9.33 -4.56
CA LEU A 98 16.74 -9.67 -5.61
C LEU A 98 17.19 -9.23 -7.01
N SER A 99 18.33 -8.52 -7.15
CA SER A 99 18.79 -7.95 -8.42
C SER A 99 18.93 -8.93 -9.59
N GLN A 100 19.12 -10.22 -9.32
CA GLN A 100 19.22 -11.25 -10.36
C GLN A 100 17.86 -11.75 -10.87
N LEU A 101 16.76 -11.40 -10.19
CA LEU A 101 15.40 -11.84 -10.53
C LEU A 101 14.79 -10.95 -11.62
N VAL A 102 15.49 -10.80 -12.74
CA VAL A 102 15.12 -9.90 -13.84
C VAL A 102 13.79 -10.29 -14.53
N THR A 103 13.34 -11.53 -14.37
CA THR A 103 12.05 -12.04 -14.88
C THR A 103 10.88 -11.82 -13.92
N LEU A 104 11.13 -11.31 -12.71
CA LEU A 104 10.12 -11.17 -11.67
C LEU A 104 9.07 -10.14 -12.10
N LYS A 105 7.80 -10.54 -12.10
CA LYS A 105 6.66 -9.69 -12.49
C LYS A 105 5.88 -9.20 -11.28
N SER A 106 5.74 -10.01 -10.24
CA SER A 106 4.99 -9.65 -9.03
C SER A 106 5.83 -9.94 -7.79
N LEU A 107 6.04 -8.89 -6.98
CA LEU A 107 6.76 -8.93 -5.72
C LEU A 107 5.86 -8.40 -4.61
N ILE A 108 5.44 -9.31 -3.73
CA ILE A 108 4.54 -8.99 -2.61
C ILE A 108 5.35 -9.03 -1.31
N LEU A 109 5.56 -7.87 -0.69
CA LEU A 109 6.35 -7.65 0.53
C LEU A 109 5.52 -7.02 1.65
N SER A 110 4.19 -7.03 1.55
CA SER A 110 3.32 -6.38 2.54
C SER A 110 3.40 -6.99 3.94
N PHE A 111 3.11 -6.20 4.98
CA PHE A 111 3.21 -6.63 6.38
C PHE A 111 4.61 -7.16 6.74
N ASN A 112 5.62 -6.34 6.50
CA ASN A 112 7.01 -6.58 6.89
C ASN A 112 7.53 -5.38 7.72
N GLN A 113 8.85 -5.22 7.83
CA GLN A 113 9.49 -4.16 8.60
C GLN A 113 10.46 -3.34 7.73
N ILE A 114 10.20 -3.26 6.42
CA ILE A 114 11.06 -2.57 5.45
C ILE A 114 10.99 -1.06 5.66
N ASP A 115 12.14 -0.41 5.81
CA ASP A 115 12.25 1.03 6.07
C ASP A 115 12.76 1.84 4.87
N ALA A 116 13.40 1.20 3.88
CA ALA A 116 13.84 1.83 2.65
C ALA A 116 13.66 0.94 1.41
N ILE A 117 13.51 1.57 0.24
CA ILE A 117 13.55 0.92 -1.07
C ILE A 117 15.00 0.96 -1.60
N PRO A 118 15.73 -0.18 -1.68
CA PRO A 118 17.09 -0.20 -2.20
C PRO A 118 17.11 0.03 -3.71
N LEU A 119 17.39 1.27 -4.12
CA LEU A 119 17.44 1.73 -5.52
C LEU A 119 18.26 0.81 -6.44
N GLU A 120 19.45 0.41 -6.00
CA GLU A 120 20.34 -0.45 -6.78
C GLU A 120 19.67 -1.79 -7.15
N GLN A 121 18.90 -2.36 -6.23
CA GLN A 121 18.29 -3.67 -6.39
C GLN A 121 17.02 -3.58 -7.22
N ILE A 122 16.13 -2.66 -6.85
CA ILE A 122 14.85 -2.49 -7.53
C ILE A 122 15.04 -2.08 -8.99
N SER A 123 16.10 -1.31 -9.30
CA SER A 123 16.43 -0.91 -10.67
C SER A 123 16.71 -2.07 -11.63
N LYS A 124 17.03 -3.26 -11.11
CA LYS A 124 17.30 -4.46 -11.91
C LYS A 124 16.04 -5.29 -12.16
N LEU A 125 14.96 -5.06 -11.42
CA LEU A 125 13.69 -5.77 -11.57
C LEU A 125 12.87 -5.18 -12.73
N THR A 126 13.45 -5.14 -13.93
CA THR A 126 12.89 -4.42 -15.07
C THR A 126 11.58 -5.00 -15.60
N SER A 127 11.29 -6.27 -15.31
CA SER A 127 10.01 -6.93 -15.67
C SER A 127 8.91 -6.75 -14.61
N LEU A 128 9.18 -6.05 -13.51
CA LEU A 128 8.25 -5.96 -12.39
C LEU A 128 7.03 -5.12 -12.77
N SER A 129 5.86 -5.74 -12.75
CA SER A 129 4.55 -5.13 -13.01
C SER A 129 3.74 -4.85 -11.76
N GLU A 130 4.01 -5.57 -10.67
CA GLU A 130 3.33 -5.42 -9.40
C GLU A 130 4.33 -5.41 -8.24
N LEU A 131 4.26 -4.36 -7.42
CA LEU A 131 5.02 -4.21 -6.20
C LEU A 131 4.10 -3.80 -5.05
N ASP A 132 3.98 -4.67 -4.06
CA ASP A 132 3.24 -4.39 -2.82
C ASP A 132 4.21 -4.28 -1.64
N LEU A 133 4.45 -3.05 -1.20
CA LEU A 133 5.22 -2.68 0.00
C LEU A 133 4.30 -2.18 1.11
N SER A 134 2.99 -2.43 1.06
CA SER A 134 2.08 -1.92 2.08
C SER A 134 2.37 -2.46 3.48
N TRP A 135 2.00 -1.71 4.52
CA TRP A 135 2.18 -2.10 5.92
C TRP A 135 3.65 -2.45 6.25
N ASN A 136 4.55 -1.55 5.86
CA ASN A 136 5.97 -1.58 6.20
C ASN A 136 6.31 -0.34 7.04
N LYS A 137 7.59 0.05 7.09
CA LYS A 137 8.12 1.17 7.88
C LYS A 137 8.78 2.24 7.02
N LEU A 138 8.45 2.35 5.72
CA LEU A 138 9.01 3.38 4.84
C LEU A 138 8.69 4.77 5.41
N GLU A 139 9.71 5.60 5.61
CA GLU A 139 9.57 7.00 6.09
C GLU A 139 9.68 8.02 4.95
N GLU A 140 10.34 7.62 3.86
CA GLU A 140 10.47 8.40 2.64
C GLU A 140 10.05 7.57 1.42
N PHE A 141 9.59 8.26 0.38
CA PHE A 141 9.36 7.66 -0.92
C PHE A 141 9.99 8.52 -2.02
N ASP A 142 10.97 7.94 -2.70
CA ASP A 142 11.64 8.55 -3.83
C ASP A 142 11.05 8.02 -5.15
N TYR A 143 10.45 8.90 -5.93
CA TYR A 143 9.86 8.54 -7.22
C TYR A 143 10.88 8.09 -8.26
N ASP A 144 12.15 8.49 -8.14
CA ASP A 144 13.21 8.02 -9.04
C ASP A 144 13.44 6.50 -8.89
N CYS A 145 12.99 5.88 -7.78
CA CYS A 145 13.01 4.41 -7.66
C CYS A 145 12.13 3.71 -8.70
N LEU A 146 11.14 4.41 -9.27
CA LEU A 146 10.23 3.89 -10.29
C LEU A 146 10.76 4.09 -11.70
N ALA A 147 11.67 5.05 -11.93
CA ALA A 147 12.25 5.31 -13.24
C ALA A 147 12.81 4.08 -13.97
N PRO A 148 13.52 3.15 -13.31
CA PRO A 148 13.98 1.93 -13.96
C PRO A 148 12.88 0.86 -14.17
N LEU A 149 11.76 0.94 -13.45
CA LEU A 149 10.69 -0.05 -13.47
C LEU A 149 9.71 0.18 -14.63
N ARG A 150 10.17 -0.06 -15.86
CA ARG A 150 9.41 0.27 -17.09
C ARG A 150 8.09 -0.49 -17.25
N SER A 151 7.91 -1.59 -16.54
CA SER A 151 6.71 -2.44 -16.63
C SER A 151 5.79 -2.29 -15.42
N ILE A 152 6.10 -1.43 -14.44
CA ILE A 152 5.27 -1.30 -13.24
C ILE A 152 3.88 -0.81 -13.63
N GLU A 153 2.85 -1.47 -13.09
CA GLU A 153 1.43 -1.14 -13.31
C GLU A 153 0.71 -1.00 -11.97
N LYS A 154 1.17 -1.72 -10.95
CA LYS A 154 0.60 -1.73 -9.61
C LYS A 154 1.69 -1.46 -8.59
N LEU A 155 1.58 -0.33 -7.91
CA LEU A 155 2.42 0.01 -6.77
C LEU A 155 1.55 0.29 -5.57
N ASN A 156 1.84 -0.39 -4.46
CA ASN A 156 1.17 -0.14 -3.19
C ASN A 156 2.20 0.10 -2.09
N VAL A 157 2.19 1.29 -1.49
CA VAL A 157 3.01 1.61 -0.31
C VAL A 157 2.12 2.08 0.86
N CYS A 158 0.83 1.74 0.85
CA CYS A 158 -0.10 2.15 1.89
C CYS A 158 0.28 1.59 3.27
N GLY A 159 -0.13 2.24 4.36
CA GLY A 159 0.19 1.75 5.72
C GLY A 159 1.68 1.80 6.08
N ASN A 160 2.50 2.56 5.33
CA ASN A 160 3.84 2.96 5.73
C ASN A 160 3.82 4.25 6.57
N ARG A 161 5.01 4.78 6.90
CA ARG A 161 5.24 6.00 7.69
C ARG A 161 5.75 7.16 6.83
N ILE A 162 5.40 7.18 5.54
CA ILE A 162 5.98 8.11 4.58
C ILE A 162 5.54 9.54 4.92
N THR A 163 6.49 10.35 5.39
CA THR A 163 6.34 11.78 5.64
C THR A 163 7.05 12.63 4.59
N THR A 164 8.04 12.05 3.91
CA THR A 164 8.89 12.74 2.94
C THR A 164 8.72 12.15 1.54
N ILE A 165 8.55 13.00 0.53
CA ILE A 165 8.46 12.60 -0.87
C ILE A 165 9.59 13.29 -1.64
N LEU A 166 10.39 12.51 -2.36
CA LEU A 166 11.52 12.98 -3.15
C LEU A 166 11.28 12.77 -4.65
N HIS A 167 11.89 13.62 -5.47
CA HIS A 167 11.91 13.54 -6.94
C HIS A 167 10.54 13.32 -7.60
N MET A 168 9.53 14.04 -7.10
CA MET A 168 8.13 13.94 -7.51
C MET A 168 7.94 14.31 -9.00
N ASN A 169 8.21 13.37 -9.90
CA ASN A 169 8.04 13.58 -11.34
C ASN A 169 6.55 13.45 -11.69
N PRO A 170 5.92 14.50 -12.25
CA PRO A 170 4.49 14.49 -12.58
C PRO A 170 4.06 13.36 -13.51
N ILE A 171 4.98 12.75 -14.26
CA ILE A 171 4.68 11.60 -15.11
C ILE A 171 4.22 10.39 -14.28
N TYR A 172 4.85 10.13 -13.13
CA TYR A 172 4.48 9.03 -12.24
C TYR A 172 3.21 9.29 -11.46
N LEU A 173 2.77 10.55 -11.33
CA LEU A 173 1.50 10.87 -10.69
C LEU A 173 0.30 10.39 -11.50
N LYS A 174 0.42 10.33 -12.84
CA LYS A 174 -0.64 9.80 -13.71
C LYS A 174 -0.80 8.28 -13.56
N ASP A 175 0.32 7.58 -13.42
CA ASP A 175 0.35 6.11 -13.45
C ASP A 175 0.30 5.49 -12.04
N PHE A 176 0.79 6.21 -11.02
CA PHE A 176 0.86 5.76 -9.62
C PHE A 176 0.31 6.81 -8.65
N TRP A 177 -0.95 7.19 -8.82
CA TRP A 177 -1.66 8.10 -7.91
C TRP A 177 -1.93 7.46 -6.53
N THR A 178 -2.02 6.13 -6.47
CA THR A 178 -2.53 5.32 -5.35
C THR A 178 -1.58 4.90 -4.20
N PRO A 179 -0.24 5.10 -4.22
CA PRO A 179 0.61 4.58 -3.13
C PRO A 179 0.25 5.18 -1.75
N PHE A 180 -0.37 6.36 -1.70
CA PHE A 180 -0.63 7.11 -0.47
C PHE A 180 -2.04 6.96 0.09
N SER A 181 -2.63 5.77 0.04
CA SER A 181 -3.73 5.47 0.97
C SER A 181 -3.15 5.48 2.40
N GLN A 182 -2.94 6.67 2.96
CA GLN A 182 -2.68 6.86 4.37
C GLN A 182 -3.93 6.31 5.06
N VAL A 183 -3.76 5.09 5.59
CA VAL A 183 -4.79 4.33 6.31
C VAL A 183 -5.12 5.05 7.61
N ILE A 184 -4.08 5.59 8.23
CA ILE A 184 -4.18 6.45 9.40
C ILE A 184 -4.78 7.80 8.95
N PRO A 185 -5.87 8.25 9.57
CA PRO A 185 -6.40 9.58 9.32
C PRO A 185 -5.46 10.66 9.86
N SER A 186 -5.29 11.73 9.11
CA SER A 186 -4.49 12.90 9.51
C SER A 186 -5.34 13.85 10.33
N CYS A 187 -4.89 14.20 11.54
CA CYS A 187 -5.49 15.28 12.33
C CYS A 187 -5.14 16.64 11.68
N ILE A 188 -6.13 17.30 11.06
CA ILE A 188 -5.96 18.56 10.33
C ILE A 188 -6.12 19.76 11.28
N LEU A 189 -7.16 19.72 12.11
CA LEU A 189 -7.42 20.62 13.22
C LEU A 189 -7.78 19.78 14.46
N PRO A 190 -7.73 20.34 15.68
CA PRO A 190 -8.30 19.67 16.84
C PRO A 190 -9.68 19.11 16.52
N HIS A 191 -9.84 17.81 16.75
CA HIS A 191 -11.07 17.04 16.51
C HIS A 191 -11.52 16.87 15.05
N LEU A 192 -10.76 17.36 14.05
CA LEU A 192 -11.05 17.17 12.63
C LEU A 192 -9.99 16.30 11.96
N TYR A 193 -10.40 15.12 11.54
CA TYR A 193 -9.56 14.12 10.89
C TYR A 193 -9.90 13.98 9.41
N LEU A 194 -8.88 13.86 8.56
CA LEU A 194 -9.00 13.61 7.12
C LEU A 194 -8.38 12.26 6.77
N GLY A 195 -9.11 11.39 6.07
CA GLY A 195 -8.62 10.05 5.75
C GLY A 195 -9.12 9.47 4.44
N SER A 196 -8.62 8.27 4.14
CA SER A 196 -9.14 7.39 3.09
C SER A 196 -10.26 6.50 3.63
N VAL A 197 -10.87 5.69 2.77
CA VAL A 197 -11.91 4.73 3.19
C VAL A 197 -11.35 3.72 4.21
N GLN A 198 -10.04 3.47 4.18
CA GLN A 198 -9.36 2.62 5.16
C GLN A 198 -9.36 3.22 6.58
N ALA A 199 -9.46 4.54 6.72
CA ALA A 199 -9.57 5.19 8.03
C ALA A 199 -10.93 4.91 8.72
N SER A 200 -11.90 4.37 7.99
CA SER A 200 -13.25 4.08 8.50
C SER A 200 -13.43 2.64 9.03
N VAL A 201 -12.34 1.88 9.22
CA VAL A 201 -12.38 0.54 9.83
C VAL A 201 -12.58 0.60 11.36
N LYS A 202 -13.09 -0.49 11.94
CA LYS A 202 -13.41 -0.59 13.38
C LYS A 202 -12.24 -0.28 14.33
N SER A 203 -11.01 -0.65 13.97
CA SER A 203 -9.82 -0.34 14.78
C SER A 203 -9.55 1.16 14.78
N SER A 204 -9.43 1.75 13.59
CA SER A 204 -9.20 3.19 13.39
C SER A 204 -10.26 4.04 14.09
N LEU A 205 -11.55 3.78 13.88
CA LEU A 205 -12.61 4.56 14.53
C LEU A 205 -12.54 4.53 16.07
N ARG A 206 -12.04 3.43 16.67
CA ARG A 206 -11.85 3.33 18.12
C ARG A 206 -10.57 4.00 18.60
N GLU A 207 -9.48 3.81 17.86
CA GLU A 207 -8.16 4.37 18.19
C GLU A 207 -8.17 5.90 18.20
N PHE A 208 -8.86 6.51 17.24
CA PHE A 208 -9.01 7.96 17.14
C PHE A 208 -10.29 8.48 17.79
N GLU A 209 -11.01 7.63 18.53
CA GLU A 209 -12.26 7.99 19.25
C GLU A 209 -13.25 8.74 18.36
N ILE A 210 -13.39 8.30 17.10
CA ILE A 210 -14.22 8.97 16.10
C ILE A 210 -15.69 8.76 16.44
N GLU A 211 -16.42 9.87 16.56
CA GLU A 211 -17.85 9.88 16.86
C GLU A 211 -18.72 10.36 15.68
N GLY A 212 -18.12 11.05 14.72
CA GLY A 212 -18.75 11.45 13.46
C GLY A 212 -17.97 10.98 12.25
N VAL A 213 -18.64 10.48 11.22
CA VAL A 213 -18.01 10.08 9.95
C VAL A 213 -18.75 10.73 8.78
N LEU A 214 -18.06 11.64 8.09
CA LEU A 214 -18.49 12.21 6.83
C LEU A 214 -17.82 11.44 5.68
N SER A 215 -18.64 10.77 4.89
CA SER A 215 -18.23 9.93 3.78
C SER A 215 -18.62 10.57 2.45
N ILE A 216 -17.68 10.78 1.52
CA ILE A 216 -17.98 11.33 0.19
C ILE A 216 -17.59 10.35 -0.94
N GLY A 217 -18.59 9.98 -1.74
CA GLY A 217 -18.48 9.09 -2.90
C GLY A 217 -18.21 7.62 -2.60
N THR A 218 -17.96 7.25 -1.34
CA THR A 218 -17.87 5.86 -0.89
C THR A 218 -18.35 5.74 0.55
N LYS A 219 -19.01 4.63 0.89
CA LYS A 219 -19.49 4.36 2.25
C LYS A 219 -18.34 3.89 3.16
N PRO A 220 -18.47 4.02 4.48
CA PRO A 220 -17.44 3.54 5.41
C PRO A 220 -17.35 2.00 5.40
N LEU A 221 -16.17 1.47 5.72
CA LEU A 221 -15.90 0.03 5.82
C LEU A 221 -16.51 -0.59 7.08
N TYR A 222 -16.75 0.21 8.11
CA TYR A 222 -17.37 -0.24 9.35
C TYR A 222 -18.45 0.74 9.82
N VAL A 223 -19.59 0.18 10.22
CA VAL A 223 -20.73 0.93 10.75
C VAL A 223 -20.96 0.56 12.21
N SER A 224 -21.09 1.56 13.07
CA SER A 224 -21.32 1.43 14.51
C SER A 224 -22.54 2.25 14.92
N LYS A 225 -23.36 1.73 15.84
CA LYS A 225 -24.47 2.49 16.42
C LYS A 225 -24.02 3.68 17.29
N LYS A 226 -22.74 3.74 17.66
CA LYS A 226 -22.15 4.81 18.48
C LYS A 226 -21.58 5.97 17.66
N VAL A 227 -21.59 5.87 16.34
CA VAL A 227 -21.02 6.85 15.42
C VAL A 227 -22.15 7.42 14.57
N GLU A 228 -22.14 8.73 14.38
CA GLU A 228 -23.05 9.39 13.45
C GLU A 228 -22.43 9.45 12.06
N TYR A 229 -23.25 9.28 11.03
CA TYR A 229 -22.78 9.20 9.65
C TYR A 229 -23.48 10.23 8.77
N TYR A 230 -22.71 10.91 7.94
CA TYR A 230 -23.22 11.75 6.87
C TYR A 230 -22.59 11.33 5.54
N PHE A 231 -23.42 11.04 4.54
CA PHE A 231 -22.98 10.55 3.24
C PHE A 231 -23.30 11.56 2.15
N ILE A 232 -22.29 11.88 1.34
CA ILE A 232 -22.40 12.71 0.15
C ILE A 232 -22.13 11.82 -1.06
N ASP A 233 -23.09 11.76 -1.98
CA ASP A 233 -22.90 11.07 -3.26
C ASP A 233 -22.30 12.04 -4.27
N CYS A 234 -20.98 11.96 -4.46
CA CYS A 234 -20.23 12.81 -5.37
C CYS A 234 -19.09 12.00 -6.01
N GLY A 235 -18.97 12.11 -7.34
CA GLY A 235 -17.87 11.55 -8.10
C GLY A 235 -16.54 12.26 -7.85
N ASP A 236 -15.50 11.89 -8.59
CA ASP A 236 -14.15 12.45 -8.45
C ASP A 236 -13.56 12.93 -9.78
N MET A 237 -14.40 13.12 -10.78
CA MET A 237 -14.00 13.66 -12.08
C MET A 237 -13.97 15.19 -12.02
N PRO A 238 -13.13 15.85 -12.84
CA PRO A 238 -13.15 17.31 -12.95
C PRO A 238 -14.51 17.90 -13.37
N SER A 239 -15.37 17.10 -14.02
CA SER A 239 -16.74 17.49 -14.39
C SER A 239 -17.75 17.42 -13.25
N ASP A 240 -17.41 16.78 -12.12
CA ASP A 240 -18.32 16.64 -10.99
C ASP A 240 -18.40 17.95 -10.18
N THR A 241 -19.59 18.25 -9.65
CA THR A 241 -19.81 19.45 -8.84
C THR A 241 -19.83 19.10 -7.35
N ILE A 242 -18.85 19.60 -6.59
CA ILE A 242 -18.72 19.36 -5.14
C ILE A 242 -19.21 20.54 -4.29
N SER A 243 -19.21 21.76 -4.84
CA SER A 243 -19.51 22.98 -4.08
C SER A 243 -20.90 23.03 -3.39
N PRO A 244 -21.99 22.43 -3.92
CA PRO A 244 -23.28 22.40 -3.22
C PRO A 244 -23.23 21.69 -1.87
N TYR A 245 -22.25 20.81 -1.66
CA TYR A 245 -22.10 20.02 -0.44
C TYR A 245 -21.25 20.72 0.63
N PHE A 246 -20.65 21.87 0.34
CA PHE A 246 -19.78 22.58 1.29
C PHE A 246 -20.52 22.94 2.58
N LEU A 247 -21.61 23.71 2.50
CA LEU A 247 -22.33 24.14 3.71
C LEU A 247 -22.89 22.96 4.53
N PRO A 248 -23.58 21.96 3.94
CA PRO A 248 -24.03 20.79 4.69
C PRO A 248 -22.88 19.98 5.32
N ALA A 249 -21.73 19.86 4.62
CA ALA A 249 -20.55 19.21 5.18
C ALA A 249 -19.99 19.98 6.37
N PHE A 250 -19.97 21.31 6.31
CA PHE A 250 -19.48 22.15 7.40
C PHE A 250 -20.37 22.06 8.62
N ASP A 251 -21.69 22.09 8.45
CA ASP A 251 -22.64 21.93 9.55
C ASP A 251 -22.45 20.59 10.26
N PHE A 252 -22.21 19.53 9.50
CA PHE A 252 -21.88 18.22 10.06
C PHE A 252 -20.53 18.24 10.80
N ILE A 253 -19.48 18.83 10.22
CA ILE A 253 -18.16 18.92 10.88
C ILE A 253 -18.25 19.74 12.18
N ASP A 254 -18.92 20.90 12.14
CA ASP A 254 -19.04 21.81 13.27
C ASP A 254 -19.80 21.20 14.43
N LYS A 255 -20.79 20.33 14.17
CA LYS A 255 -21.49 19.57 15.22
C LYS A 255 -20.54 18.81 16.16
N PHE A 256 -19.43 18.30 15.63
CA PHE A 256 -18.43 17.56 16.40
C PHE A 256 -17.31 18.46 16.89
N VAL A 257 -16.74 19.27 16.00
CA VAL A 257 -15.57 20.10 16.34
C VAL A 257 -15.92 21.17 17.39
N SER A 258 -17.13 21.73 17.37
CA SER A 258 -17.57 22.72 18.38
C SER A 258 -17.85 22.12 19.77
N THR A 259 -17.99 20.79 19.85
CA THR A 259 -18.26 20.06 21.10
C THR A 259 -17.06 19.21 21.54
N GLU A 260 -15.88 19.46 20.98
CA GLU A 260 -14.63 18.72 21.26
C GLU A 260 -14.72 17.21 20.99
N ARG A 261 -15.55 16.81 20.01
CA ARG A 261 -15.75 15.42 19.60
C ARG A 261 -15.09 15.17 18.26
N ASN A 262 -14.48 13.99 18.09
CA ASN A 262 -13.69 13.72 16.89
C ASN A 262 -14.59 13.33 15.69
N VAL A 263 -14.35 13.98 14.54
CA VAL A 263 -15.00 13.69 13.26
C VAL A 263 -13.98 13.31 12.19
N LEU A 264 -14.28 12.26 11.42
CA LEU A 264 -13.51 11.82 10.26
C LEU A 264 -14.23 12.24 8.97
N VAL A 265 -13.54 12.98 8.11
CA VAL A 265 -13.93 13.25 6.72
C VAL A 265 -13.12 12.34 5.81
N HIS A 266 -13.78 11.47 5.04
CA HIS A 266 -13.08 10.54 4.15
C HIS A 266 -13.75 10.35 2.78
N CYS A 267 -12.93 9.99 1.79
CA CYS A 267 -13.37 9.50 0.49
C CYS A 267 -12.66 8.16 0.20
N VAL A 268 -12.66 7.68 -1.05
CA VAL A 268 -11.97 6.42 -1.40
C VAL A 268 -10.49 6.46 -1.00
N GLN A 269 -9.75 7.47 -1.49
CA GLN A 269 -8.30 7.57 -1.27
C GLN A 269 -7.91 8.60 -0.20
N GLY A 270 -8.83 9.47 0.20
CA GLY A 270 -8.51 10.60 1.07
C GLY A 270 -7.64 11.65 0.41
N VAL A 271 -7.68 11.76 -0.92
CA VAL A 271 -6.76 12.61 -1.71
C VAL A 271 -7.47 13.80 -2.31
N SER A 272 -8.58 13.57 -3.03
CA SER A 272 -9.31 14.61 -3.76
C SER A 272 -10.57 15.03 -3.02
N ARG A 273 -11.74 14.39 -3.26
CA ARG A 273 -13.04 14.74 -2.65
C ARG A 273 -13.01 15.18 -1.18
N SER A 274 -12.54 14.33 -0.26
CA SER A 274 -12.54 14.65 1.17
C SER A 274 -11.54 15.75 1.51
N ALA A 275 -10.39 15.81 0.82
CA ALA A 275 -9.46 16.92 0.98
C ALA A 275 -10.08 18.23 0.51
N SER A 276 -10.81 18.23 -0.62
CA SER A 276 -11.53 19.41 -1.12
C SER A 276 -12.53 19.94 -0.09
N LEU A 277 -13.32 19.06 0.55
CA LEU A 277 -14.25 19.48 1.62
C LEU A 277 -13.51 20.10 2.81
N VAL A 278 -12.40 19.48 3.25
CA VAL A 278 -11.63 20.00 4.38
C VAL A 278 -10.93 21.31 4.03
N VAL A 279 -10.40 21.46 2.82
CA VAL A 279 -9.83 22.73 2.33
C VAL A 279 -10.88 23.83 2.32
N ALA A 280 -12.07 23.56 1.75
CA ALA A 280 -13.18 24.51 1.76
C ALA A 280 -13.59 24.90 3.20
N TYR A 281 -13.60 23.93 4.13
CA TYR A 281 -13.90 24.18 5.53
C TYR A 281 -12.87 25.09 6.19
N LEU A 282 -11.57 24.88 5.93
CA LEU A 282 -10.50 25.76 6.44
C LEU A 282 -10.58 27.16 5.85
N MET A 283 -10.89 27.29 4.55
CA MET A 283 -11.13 28.59 3.90
C MET A 283 -12.24 29.35 4.63
N LYS A 284 -13.36 28.68 4.95
CA LYS A 284 -14.47 29.28 5.69
C LYS A 284 -14.12 29.62 7.14
N LYS A 285 -13.63 28.64 7.90
CA LYS A 285 -13.44 28.76 9.35
C LYS A 285 -12.35 29.76 9.73
N ASN A 286 -11.31 29.88 8.91
CA ASN A 286 -10.16 30.71 9.22
C ASN A 286 -10.00 31.90 8.26
N SER A 287 -10.97 32.13 7.36
CA SER A 287 -10.89 33.13 6.30
C SER A 287 -9.59 33.03 5.49
N LEU A 288 -9.13 31.80 5.26
CA LEU A 288 -7.86 31.53 4.58
C LEU A 288 -8.04 31.57 3.06
N PRO A 289 -7.07 32.13 2.32
CA PRO A 289 -6.94 31.90 0.89
C PRO A 289 -6.85 30.40 0.57
N LEU A 290 -7.29 30.00 -0.63
CA LEU A 290 -7.24 28.61 -1.10
C LEU A 290 -5.85 27.99 -0.96
N GLU A 291 -4.81 28.69 -1.42
CA GLU A 291 -3.44 28.18 -1.37
C GLU A 291 -2.98 27.89 0.07
N ASP A 292 -3.28 28.79 1.00
CA ASP A 292 -2.91 28.63 2.41
C ASP A 292 -3.70 27.49 3.08
N ALA A 293 -4.99 27.37 2.77
CA ALA A 293 -5.83 26.28 3.26
C ALA A 293 -5.36 24.92 2.72
N LEU A 294 -5.04 24.84 1.43
CA LEU A 294 -4.49 23.64 0.80
C LEU A 294 -3.13 23.28 1.38
N GLN A 295 -2.27 24.27 1.60
CA GLN A 295 -0.94 24.07 2.20
C GLN A 295 -1.06 23.51 3.62
N ARG A 296 -1.95 24.06 4.47
CA ARG A 296 -2.20 23.53 5.83
C ARG A 296 -2.68 22.08 5.83
N VAL A 297 -3.54 21.71 4.88
CA VAL A 297 -3.95 20.30 4.72
C VAL A 297 -2.75 19.45 4.30
N LYS A 298 -1.95 19.91 3.34
CA LYS A 298 -0.77 19.18 2.83
C LYS A 298 0.33 18.99 3.89
N GLU A 299 0.50 19.93 4.82
CA GLU A 299 1.42 19.79 5.96
C GLU A 299 1.06 18.60 6.86
N LYS A 300 -0.22 18.23 6.95
CA LYS A 300 -0.71 17.10 7.76
C LYS A 300 -0.99 15.85 6.92
N ARG A 301 -1.26 16.03 5.63
CA ARG A 301 -1.60 14.99 4.66
C ARG A 301 -1.00 15.32 3.30
N THR A 302 0.27 14.98 3.12
CA THR A 302 1.08 15.32 1.94
C THR A 302 0.47 14.87 0.62
N CYS A 303 -0.31 13.79 0.62
CA CYS A 303 -1.01 13.29 -0.57
C CYS A 303 -2.30 14.04 -0.92
N ALA A 304 -2.74 15.01 -0.12
CA ALA A 304 -3.94 15.80 -0.41
C ALA A 304 -3.75 16.59 -1.72
N SER A 305 -4.58 16.26 -2.71
CA SER A 305 -4.54 16.84 -4.05
C SER A 305 -5.94 16.76 -4.68
N PRO A 306 -6.80 17.77 -4.42
CA PRO A 306 -8.04 17.96 -5.17
C PRO A 306 -7.81 17.87 -6.69
N ASN A 307 -8.76 17.28 -7.41
CA ASN A 307 -8.72 17.30 -8.88
C ASN A 307 -8.86 18.74 -9.42
N SER A 308 -8.56 18.94 -10.71
CA SER A 308 -8.54 20.27 -11.32
C SER A 308 -9.90 20.99 -11.28
N GLY A 309 -11.02 20.27 -11.48
CA GLY A 309 -12.36 20.86 -11.43
C GLY A 309 -12.78 21.25 -10.01
N PHE A 310 -12.34 20.49 -9.01
CA PHE A 310 -12.56 20.85 -7.60
C PHE A 310 -11.70 22.05 -7.18
N LEU A 311 -10.46 22.16 -7.65
CA LEU A 311 -9.63 23.35 -7.44
C LEU A 311 -10.28 24.60 -8.04
N GLU A 312 -10.86 24.49 -9.23
CA GLU A 312 -11.60 25.58 -9.86
C GLU A 312 -12.80 26.00 -8.99
N GLN A 313 -13.63 25.04 -8.56
CA GLN A 313 -14.76 25.30 -7.67
C GLN A 313 -14.34 25.91 -6.32
N LEU A 314 -13.22 25.46 -5.75
CA LEU A 314 -12.64 26.03 -4.53
C LEU A 314 -12.18 27.47 -4.75
N SER A 315 -11.55 27.79 -5.88
CA SER A 315 -11.10 29.16 -6.17
C SER A 315 -12.26 30.14 -6.39
N GLN A 316 -13.40 29.63 -6.87
CA GLN A 316 -14.65 30.38 -7.00
C GLN A 316 -15.43 30.48 -5.68
N TYR A 317 -15.16 29.58 -4.72
CA TYR A 317 -15.80 29.59 -3.42
C TYR A 317 -15.26 30.76 -2.58
N LYS A 318 -16.14 31.75 -2.36
CA LYS A 318 -15.90 32.87 -1.44
C LYS A 318 -16.60 32.56 -0.12
N PRO A 319 -15.86 32.22 0.94
CA PRO A 319 -16.44 31.80 2.22
C PRO A 319 -17.28 32.86 2.93
#